data_AF-A0A1V4XUP3-F1
#
_entry.id   AF-A0A1V4XUP3-F1
#
_cell.length_a   1.000
_cell.length_b   1.000
_cell.length_c   1.000
_cell.angle_alpha   90.00
_cell.angle_beta   90.00
_cell.angle_gamma   90.00
#
_symmetry.space_group_name_H-M   'P 1'
#
loop_
_entity.id
_entity.type
_entity.pdbx_description
1 polymer ?
#
loop_
_entity_poly.entity_id
_entity_poly.type
_entity_poly.pdbx_seq_one_letter_code
_entity_poly.pdbx_strand_id
1 'polypeptide(L)'
;MKSAVAQDSYGIGYVSVGHIDSTVAPVALDGVIPTIKTVKEGKYKIARGLYSNTKGEPTGLTRAFINYLYSREGRKIVEKGGFIPFP
;
A
#
# COMPACT_ATOMS: atom_id res chain seq x y z
N MET A 1 -14.58 -2.49 3.75
CA MET A 1 -13.76 -3.23 4.75
C MET A 1 -13.53 -2.38 5.98
N LYS A 2 -12.63 -1.38 5.97
CA LYS A 2 -12.32 -0.55 7.16
C LYS A 2 -13.57 -0.02 7.88
N SER A 3 -14.49 0.62 7.16
CA SER A 3 -15.72 1.17 7.77
C SER A 3 -16.63 0.12 8.41
N ALA A 4 -16.67 -1.10 7.86
CA ALA A 4 -17.44 -2.19 8.45
C ALA A 4 -16.80 -2.70 9.75
N VAL A 5 -15.47 -2.85 9.77
CA VAL A 5 -14.71 -3.23 10.98
C VAL A 5 -14.82 -2.14 12.06
N ALA A 6 -14.76 -0.86 11.67
CA ALA A 6 -14.86 0.26 12.61
C ALA A 6 -16.25 0.39 13.29
N GLN A 7 -17.29 -0.25 12.75
CA GLN A 7 -18.66 -0.19 13.25
C GLN A 7 -19.09 -1.44 14.02
N ASP A 8 -18.23 -2.47 14.08
CA ASP A 8 -18.51 -3.74 14.75
C ASP A 8 -17.41 -4.04 15.77
N SER A 9 -17.77 -4.04 17.06
CA SER A 9 -16.86 -4.34 18.15
C SER A 9 -16.23 -5.74 18.08
N TYR A 10 -16.82 -6.66 17.31
CA TYR A 10 -16.30 -8.02 17.07
C TYR A 10 -15.75 -8.20 15.64
N GLY A 11 -15.72 -7.13 14.84
CA GLY A 11 -15.29 -7.17 13.45
C GLY A 11 -13.80 -7.41 13.31
N ILE A 12 -13.43 -8.31 12.39
CA ILE A 12 -12.04 -8.55 11.98
C ILE A 12 -11.93 -8.47 10.45
N GLY A 13 -10.86 -7.86 9.97
CA GLY A 13 -10.61 -7.74 8.53
C GLY A 13 -9.19 -7.32 8.22
N TYR A 14 -8.88 -7.23 6.93
CA TYR A 14 -7.59 -6.77 6.44
C TYR A 14 -7.74 -5.43 5.71
N VAL A 15 -6.71 -4.60 5.83
CA VAL A 15 -6.61 -3.28 5.19
C VAL A 15 -5.14 -3.00 4.85
N SER A 16 -4.91 -2.17 3.83
CA SER A 16 -3.56 -1.68 3.53
C SER A 16 -2.97 -0.93 4.73
N VAL A 17 -1.71 -1.19 5.06
CA VAL A 17 -1.02 -0.60 6.22
C VAL A 17 -1.10 0.93 6.26
N GLY A 18 -0.93 1.60 5.11
CA GLY A 18 -1.03 3.07 5.06
C GLY A 18 -2.46 3.64 5.16
N HIS A 19 -3.47 2.79 5.30
CA HIS A 19 -4.87 3.19 5.52
C HIS A 19 -5.37 2.87 6.93
N ILE A 20 -4.48 2.37 7.81
CA ILE A 20 -4.74 2.21 9.23
C ILE A 20 -4.75 3.61 9.85
N ASP A 21 -5.82 3.92 10.58
CA ASP A 21 -5.98 5.16 11.33
C ASP A 21 -6.68 4.85 12.66
N SER A 22 -7.05 5.88 13.42
CA SER A 22 -7.69 5.74 14.73
C SER A 22 -9.07 5.05 14.71
N THR A 23 -9.66 4.78 13.53
CA THR A 23 -10.95 4.10 13.43
C THR A 23 -10.86 2.59 13.56
N VAL A 24 -9.65 2.02 13.50
CA VAL A 24 -9.40 0.58 13.62
C VAL A 24 -8.13 0.31 14.43
N ALA A 25 -8.08 -0.84 15.10
CA ALA A 25 -6.89 -1.26 15.85
C ALA A 25 -6.01 -2.19 14.99
N PRO A 26 -4.71 -1.88 14.79
CA PRO A 26 -3.79 -2.80 14.14
C PRO A 26 -3.49 -4.00 15.05
N VAL A 27 -3.43 -5.20 14.47
CA VAL A 27 -3.00 -6.41 15.17
C VAL A 27 -1.54 -6.68 14.81
N ALA A 28 -0.71 -6.91 15.83
CA ALA A 28 0.67 -7.35 15.61
C ALA A 28 0.68 -8.80 15.10
N LEU A 29 1.49 -9.08 14.09
CA LEU A 29 1.72 -10.42 13.59
C LEU A 29 3.13 -10.84 13.98
N ASP A 30 3.26 -11.97 14.69
CA ASP A 30 4.53 -12.48 15.22
C ASP A 30 5.33 -11.42 16.00
N GLY A 31 4.63 -10.59 16.78
CA GLY A 31 5.22 -9.50 17.57
C GLY A 31 5.59 -8.24 16.77
N VAL A 32 5.33 -8.21 15.46
CA VAL A 32 5.63 -7.05 14.60
C VAL A 32 4.37 -6.23 14.32
N ILE A 33 4.38 -4.96 14.73
CA ILE A 33 3.29 -4.00 14.44
C ILE A 33 3.35 -3.59 12.96
N PRO A 34 2.22 -3.60 12.23
CA PRO A 34 2.15 -3.12 10.85
C PRO A 34 2.34 -1.60 10.78
N THR A 35 3.46 -1.16 10.20
CA THR A 35 3.74 0.25 9.90
C THR A 35 4.43 0.34 8.55
N ILE A 36 4.37 1.51 7.88
CA ILE A 36 5.14 1.72 6.64
C ILE A 36 6.63 1.44 6.86
N LYS A 37 7.17 1.78 8.03
CA LYS A 37 8.56 1.49 8.43
C LYS A 37 8.84 -0.01 8.51
N THR A 38 8.04 -0.76 9.27
CA THR A 38 8.26 -2.21 9.46
C THR A 38 8.05 -3.01 8.17
N VAL A 39 7.23 -2.52 7.25
CA VAL A 39 7.12 -3.06 5.88
C VAL A 39 8.38 -2.77 5.07
N LYS A 40 8.86 -1.51 5.05
CA LYS A 40 10.11 -1.12 4.34
C LYS A 40 11.33 -1.87 4.86
N GLU A 41 11.39 -2.16 6.16
CA GLU A 41 12.44 -2.95 6.80
C GLU A 41 12.30 -4.47 6.56
N GLY A 42 11.22 -4.92 5.92
CA GLY A 42 10.95 -6.34 5.69
C GLY A 42 10.65 -7.14 6.96
N LYS A 43 10.41 -6.47 8.09
CA LYS A 43 10.04 -7.10 9.37
C LYS A 43 8.57 -7.53 9.35
N TYR A 44 7.68 -6.67 8.86
CA TYR A 44 6.28 -7.04 8.66
C TYR A 44 6.14 -7.80 7.35
N LYS A 45 5.90 -9.12 7.44
CA LYS A 45 6.00 -10.05 6.30
C LYS A 45 4.81 -10.00 5.34
N ILE A 46 3.66 -9.46 5.76
CA ILE A 46 2.48 -9.34 4.91
C ILE A 46 2.60 -8.07 4.05
N ALA A 47 3.30 -8.19 2.93
CA ALA A 47 3.47 -7.15 1.93
C ALA A 47 3.48 -7.75 0.53
N ARG A 48 3.08 -6.96 -0.47
CA ARG A 48 3.11 -7.36 -1.89
C ARG A 48 3.36 -6.16 -2.78
N GLY A 49 3.94 -6.41 -3.95
CA GLY A 49 4.03 -5.41 -5.02
C GLY A 49 2.64 -5.07 -5.59
N LEU A 50 2.50 -3.82 -6.02
CA LEU A 50 1.38 -3.38 -6.87
C LEU A 50 1.94 -3.18 -8.27
N TYR A 51 1.35 -3.83 -9.26
CA TYR A 51 1.91 -3.92 -10.60
C TYR A 51 0.99 -3.28 -11.63
N SER A 52 1.59 -2.53 -12.56
CA SER A 52 0.94 -2.11 -13.80
C SER A 52 1.32 -3.10 -14.90
N ASN A 53 0.35 -3.88 -15.36
CA ASN A 53 0.59 -4.92 -16.37
C ASN A 53 0.26 -4.41 -17.77
N THR A 54 1.10 -4.75 -18.75
CA THR A 54 0.88 -4.44 -20.17
C THR A 54 1.08 -5.69 -21.02
N LYS A 55 0.40 -5.76 -22.17
CA LYS A 55 0.59 -6.86 -23.12
C LYS A 55 1.77 -6.52 -24.04
N GLY A 56 2.95 -7.00 -23.66
CA GLY A 56 4.21 -6.65 -24.34
C GLY A 56 4.71 -5.26 -23.94
N GLU A 57 5.71 -4.77 -24.67
CA GLU A 57 6.34 -3.47 -24.39
C GLU A 57 5.36 -2.30 -24.58
N PRO A 58 5.18 -1.41 -23.58
CA PRO A 58 4.27 -0.28 -23.71
C PRO A 58 4.78 0.72 -24.74
N THR A 59 3.88 1.38 -25.47
CA THR A 59 4.25 2.43 -26.44
C THR A 59 3.36 3.66 -26.26
N GLY A 60 3.72 4.76 -26.92
CA GLY A 60 2.95 6.02 -26.90
C GLY A 60 2.55 6.46 -25.49
N LEU A 61 1.25 6.73 -25.31
CA LEU A 61 0.70 7.20 -24.04
C LEU A 61 0.86 6.19 -22.90
N THR A 62 0.79 4.89 -23.18
CA THR A 62 0.97 3.86 -22.13
C THR A 62 2.38 3.93 -21.55
N ARG A 63 3.41 4.08 -22.40
CA ARG A 63 4.81 4.24 -21.94
C ARG A 63 4.98 5.55 -21.16
N ALA A 64 4.39 6.64 -21.65
CA ALA A 64 4.45 7.93 -20.97
C ALA A 64 3.82 7.86 -19.57
N PHE A 65 2.67 7.20 -19.44
CA PHE A 65 2.00 7.01 -18.15
C PHE A 65 2.83 6.14 -17.19
N ILE A 66 3.37 5.01 -17.66
CA ILE A 66 4.23 4.15 -16.84
C ILE A 66 5.45 4.94 -16.35
N ASN A 67 6.12 5.68 -17.23
CA ASN A 67 7.25 6.54 -16.85
C ASN A 67 6.85 7.61 -15.82
N TYR A 68 5.64 8.16 -15.93
CA TYR A 68 5.11 9.11 -14.96
C TYR A 68 4.96 8.49 -13.56
N LEU A 69 4.58 7.21 -13.44
CA LEU A 69 4.51 6.53 -12.14
C LEU A 69 5.86 6.52 -11.40
N TYR A 70 6.98 6.43 -12.13
CA TYR A 70 8.35 6.46 -11.59
C TYR A 70 8.91 7.87 -11.38
N SER A 71 8.23 8.90 -11.89
CA SER A 71 8.66 10.30 -11.72
C SER A 71 8.63 10.73 -10.25
N ARG A 72 9.24 11.88 -9.93
CA ARG A 72 9.21 12.43 -8.57
C ARG A 72 7.78 12.75 -8.14
N GLU A 73 6.98 13.26 -9.07
CA GLU A 73 5.57 13.60 -8.88
C GLU A 73 4.74 12.33 -8.67
N GLY A 74 4.94 11.31 -9.51
CA GLY A 74 4.28 10.01 -9.37
C GLY A 74 4.54 9.38 -8.01
N ARG A 75 5.81 9.36 -7.58
CA ARG A 75 6.19 8.82 -6.26
C ARG A 75 5.54 9.57 -5.10
N LYS A 76 5.45 10.91 -5.16
CA LYS A 76 4.73 11.71 -4.16
C LYS A 76 3.24 11.37 -4.08
N ILE A 77 2.61 11.12 -5.24
CA ILE A 77 1.20 10.72 -5.29
C ILE A 77 1.02 9.34 -4.63
N VAL A 78 1.92 8.39 -4.91
CA VAL A 78 1.92 7.05 -4.30
C VAL A 78 2.06 7.14 -2.77
N GLU A 79 3.00 7.94 -2.28
CA GLU A 79 3.18 8.17 -0.83
C GLU A 79 1.95 8.81 -0.19
N LYS A 80 1.36 9.83 -0.82
CA LYS A 80 0.13 10.47 -0.35
C LYS A 80 -1.05 9.49 -0.30
N GLY A 81 -1.06 8.49 -1.19
CA GLY A 81 -2.03 7.40 -1.18
C GLY A 81 -1.81 6.36 -0.07
N GLY A 82 -0.79 6.51 0.78
CA GLY A 82 -0.48 5.55 1.84
C GLY A 82 0.29 4.31 1.35
N PHE A 83 0.96 4.40 0.20
CA PHE A 83 1.74 3.31 -0.37
C PHE A 83 3.24 3.58 -0.32
N ILE A 84 4.02 2.53 -0.53
CA ILE A 84 5.48 2.62 -0.64
C ILE A 84 5.82 2.74 -2.13
N PRO A 85 6.40 3.86 -2.59
CA PRO A 85 6.84 3.98 -3.96
C PRO A 85 7.95 2.97 -4.25
N PHE A 86 7.99 2.49 -5.50
CA PHE A 86 9.11 1.69 -5.97
C PHE A 86 10.41 2.52 -5.86
N PRO A 87 11.54 1.92 -5.43
CA PRO A 87 12.83 2.60 -5.32
C PRO A 87 13.21 3.39 -6.57
#